data_AF-A0A0Q6YWP3-F1
#
_entry.id   AF-A0A0Q6YWP3-F1
#
_cell.length_a   1.000
_cell.length_b   1.000
_cell.length_c   1.000
_cell.angle_alpha   90.00
_cell.angle_beta   90.00
_cell.angle_gamma   90.00
#
_symmetry.space_group_name_H-M   'P 1'
#
loop_
_entity.id
_entity.type
_entity.pdbx_description
1 polymer ?
#
loop_
_entity_poly.entity_id
_entity_poly.type
_entity_poly.pdbx_seq_one_letter_code
_entity_poly.pdbx_strand_id
1 'polypeptide(L)'
;MKVKVWESFPPPSQCNEDIELNPFDEPVSLQGIKLVRTFFSTLTNLPGDRQLSKRATEIWGNGLAETGGSEDQIRVVGVWFNEHYQTWPALPTIVQAVKVLHETGTLPAERLENKSELAAMAFLQAADALGLSPFECSDALILAGTLAHYAGYRREHPRMSQASVQHDIAGYAEWGNSVANEILDEIQDGKGALRDLKDYLFKAAPGDESGS
;
A
#
# COMPACT_ATOMS: atom_id res chain seq x y z
N MET A 1 24.35 -1.11 -38.05
CA MET A 1 24.41 -1.92 -36.81
C MET A 1 23.31 -1.39 -35.89
N LYS A 2 22.16 -2.08 -35.82
CA LYS A 2 20.96 -1.59 -35.14
C LYS A 2 20.98 -2.03 -33.68
N VAL A 3 20.80 -1.08 -32.78
CA VAL A 3 20.69 -1.26 -31.32
C VAL A 3 19.34 -1.92 -31.03
N LYS A 4 19.32 -3.03 -30.27
CA LYS A 4 18.10 -3.63 -29.73
C LYS A 4 17.66 -2.81 -28.51
N VAL A 5 16.52 -2.15 -28.64
CA VAL A 5 15.72 -1.59 -27.54
C VAL A 5 15.18 -2.79 -26.73
N TRP A 6 15.39 -2.81 -25.42
CA TRP A 6 14.81 -3.81 -24.52
C TRP A 6 13.36 -3.43 -24.24
N GLU A 7 12.45 -4.32 -24.60
CA GLU A 7 11.00 -4.19 -24.46
C GLU A 7 10.58 -4.36 -22.99
N SER A 8 9.62 -3.53 -22.61
CA SER A 8 8.82 -3.55 -21.39
C SER A 8 8.18 -4.92 -21.14
N PHE A 9 7.88 -5.20 -19.86
CA PHE A 9 7.10 -6.32 -19.31
C PHE A 9 6.34 -7.20 -20.32
N PRO A 10 6.48 -8.55 -20.26
CA PRO A 10 5.79 -9.42 -21.20
C PRO A 10 4.26 -9.42 -20.96
N PRO A 11 3.47 -9.62 -22.03
CA PRO A 11 2.02 -9.79 -21.96
C PRO A 11 1.65 -11.13 -21.29
N PRO A 12 0.44 -11.27 -20.73
CA PRO A 12 0.02 -12.48 -20.03
C PRO A 12 -0.43 -13.55 -21.04
N SER A 13 0.50 -14.29 -21.64
CA SER A 13 0.20 -15.62 -22.16
C SER A 13 1.47 -16.44 -22.36
N GLN A 14 1.43 -17.66 -21.81
CA GLN A 14 2.37 -18.78 -21.95
C GLN A 14 3.48 -18.91 -20.90
N CYS A 15 3.06 -19.09 -19.65
CA CYS A 15 3.63 -20.18 -18.83
C CYS A 15 2.65 -21.35 -18.92
N ASN A 16 2.86 -22.25 -19.88
CA ASN A 16 2.39 -23.63 -19.75
C ASN A 16 3.50 -24.38 -18.99
N GLU A 17 3.47 -24.28 -17.68
CA GLU A 17 3.90 -25.38 -16.82
C GLU A 17 2.67 -25.70 -15.99
N ASP A 18 2.21 -26.95 -16.12
CA ASP A 18 1.08 -27.49 -15.41
C ASP A 18 1.25 -27.20 -13.92
N ILE A 19 0.53 -26.20 -13.42
CA ILE A 19 0.32 -26.06 -11.98
C ILE A 19 -0.47 -27.30 -11.61
N GLU A 20 0.22 -28.25 -11.00
CA GLU A 20 -0.39 -29.34 -10.26
C GLU A 20 -1.31 -28.67 -9.24
N LEU A 21 -2.59 -28.55 -9.60
CA LEU A 21 -3.65 -28.07 -8.73
C LEU A 21 -3.56 -28.92 -7.48
N ASN A 22 -3.10 -28.33 -6.39
CA ASN A 22 -3.22 -28.96 -5.09
C ASN A 22 -4.72 -29.17 -4.88
N PRO A 23 -5.24 -30.42 -4.87
CA PRO A 23 -6.67 -30.69 -4.79
C PRO A 23 -7.27 -30.33 -3.42
N PHE A 24 -6.45 -29.76 -2.54
CA PHE A 24 -6.77 -29.27 -1.21
C PHE A 24 -6.82 -27.73 -1.10
N ASP A 25 -6.58 -26.99 -2.18
CA ASP A 25 -6.86 -25.55 -2.18
C ASP A 25 -8.37 -25.35 -2.18
N GLU A 26 -8.90 -24.69 -1.13
CA GLU A 26 -10.34 -24.42 -1.01
C GLU A 26 -10.85 -23.70 -2.26
N PRO A 27 -11.98 -24.15 -2.84
CA PRO A 27 -12.53 -23.52 -4.02
C PRO A 27 -12.89 -22.06 -3.69
N VAL A 28 -12.36 -21.16 -4.51
CA VAL A 28 -12.53 -19.71 -4.37
C VAL A 28 -14.02 -19.39 -4.27
N SER A 29 -14.39 -18.67 -3.21
CA SER A 29 -15.79 -18.35 -2.92
C SER A 29 -16.42 -17.54 -4.07
N LEU A 30 -17.50 -18.06 -4.66
CA LEU A 30 -18.30 -17.33 -5.66
C LEU A 30 -18.82 -16.00 -5.09
N GLN A 31 -19.13 -15.97 -3.79
CA GLN A 31 -19.48 -14.73 -3.10
C GLN A 31 -18.28 -13.78 -3.07
N GLY A 32 -17.10 -14.26 -2.68
CA GLY A 32 -15.87 -13.48 -2.69
C GLY A 32 -15.57 -12.81 -4.04
N ILE A 33 -15.69 -13.57 -5.14
CA ILE A 33 -15.51 -13.04 -6.50
C ILE A 33 -16.53 -11.94 -6.82
N LYS A 34 -17.79 -12.08 -6.40
CA LYS A 34 -18.80 -11.03 -6.57
C LYS A 34 -18.43 -9.77 -5.80
N LEU A 35 -17.99 -9.90 -4.54
CA LEU A 35 -17.54 -8.77 -3.73
C LEU A 35 -16.38 -8.03 -4.42
N VAL A 36 -15.37 -8.75 -4.93
CA VAL A 36 -14.26 -8.14 -5.68
C VAL A 36 -14.80 -7.35 -6.88
N ARG A 37 -15.65 -7.95 -7.71
CA ARG A 37 -16.22 -7.25 -8.88
C ARG A 37 -17.02 -6.02 -8.49
N THR A 38 -17.81 -6.11 -7.42
CA THR A 38 -18.58 -4.98 -6.91
C THR A 38 -17.67 -3.85 -6.47
N PHE A 39 -16.60 -4.13 -5.73
CA PHE A 39 -15.61 -3.13 -5.31
C PHE A 39 -14.95 -2.46 -6.52
N PHE A 40 -14.35 -3.24 -7.43
CA PHE A 40 -13.66 -2.67 -8.58
C PHE A 40 -14.59 -1.92 -9.55
N SER A 41 -15.90 -2.23 -9.54
CA SER A 41 -16.88 -1.49 -10.33
C SER A 41 -17.10 -0.05 -9.85
N THR A 42 -16.83 0.24 -8.57
CA THR A 42 -16.98 1.60 -8.03
C THR A 42 -15.78 2.47 -8.37
N LEU A 43 -14.58 1.91 -8.56
CA LEU A 43 -13.34 2.67 -8.69
C LEU A 43 -13.32 3.47 -9.99
N THR A 44 -13.60 4.77 -9.92
CA THR A 44 -13.66 5.66 -11.09
C THR A 44 -12.40 6.50 -11.28
N ASN A 45 -11.67 6.76 -10.20
CA ASN A 45 -10.61 7.78 -10.15
C ASN A 45 -9.21 7.24 -10.51
N LEU A 46 -9.06 5.92 -10.73
CA LEU A 46 -7.77 5.29 -11.04
C LEU A 46 -7.57 5.07 -12.55
N PRO A 47 -6.36 5.33 -13.10
CA PRO A 47 -6.05 5.14 -14.52
C PRO A 47 -6.08 3.66 -14.95
N GLY A 48 -6.44 3.42 -16.22
CA GLY A 48 -6.87 2.10 -16.74
C GLY A 48 -5.80 1.02 -16.80
N ASP A 49 -5.97 -0.04 -16.00
CA ASP A 49 -6.55 -1.34 -16.37
C ASP A 49 -7.13 -1.90 -15.06
N ARG A 50 -8.46 -1.91 -14.90
CA ARG A 50 -9.12 -2.22 -13.62
C ARG A 50 -9.17 -3.72 -13.32
N GLN A 51 -8.63 -4.55 -14.20
CA GLN A 51 -8.71 -5.99 -14.06
C GLN A 51 -7.54 -6.53 -13.25
N LEU A 52 -7.86 -7.01 -12.06
CA LEU A 52 -6.96 -7.90 -11.34
C LEU A 52 -6.68 -9.15 -12.18
N SER A 53 -5.46 -9.67 -12.08
CA SER A 53 -5.16 -11.01 -12.58
C SER A 53 -6.07 -12.05 -11.92
N LYS A 54 -6.21 -13.23 -12.53
CA LYS A 54 -7.01 -14.33 -11.95
C LYS A 54 -6.57 -14.64 -10.52
N ARG A 55 -5.26 -14.83 -10.31
CA ARG A 55 -4.67 -15.09 -8.99
C ARG A 55 -4.95 -13.97 -7.98
N ALA A 56 -4.83 -12.71 -8.40
CA ALA A 56 -5.15 -11.58 -7.51
C ALA A 56 -6.64 -11.55 -7.17
N THR A 57 -7.54 -11.84 -8.13
CA THR A 57 -8.98 -11.94 -7.89
C THR A 57 -9.30 -13.04 -6.87
N GLU A 58 -8.61 -14.17 -6.90
CA GLU A 58 -8.80 -15.28 -5.96
C GLU A 58 -8.36 -14.89 -4.54
N ILE A 59 -7.16 -14.30 -4.40
CA ILE A 59 -6.65 -13.81 -3.11
C ILE A 59 -7.61 -12.78 -2.50
N TRP A 60 -8.05 -11.81 -3.31
CA TRP A 60 -9.01 -10.80 -2.87
C TRP A 60 -10.38 -11.39 -2.55
N GLY A 61 -10.84 -12.36 -3.34
CA GLY A 61 -12.11 -13.03 -3.14
C GLY A 61 -12.18 -13.73 -1.78
N ASN A 62 -11.13 -14.46 -1.42
CA ASN A 62 -11.05 -15.11 -0.11
C ASN A 62 -10.98 -14.09 1.02
N GLY A 63 -10.08 -13.09 0.92
CA GLY A 63 -9.93 -12.06 1.95
C GLY A 63 -11.20 -11.24 2.19
N LEU A 64 -11.97 -10.92 1.15
CA LEU A 64 -13.25 -10.24 1.30
C LEU A 64 -14.35 -11.16 1.83
N ALA A 65 -14.40 -12.42 1.42
CA ALA A 65 -15.40 -13.37 1.92
C ALA A 65 -15.26 -13.59 3.44
N GLU A 66 -14.03 -13.62 3.95
CA GLU A 66 -13.72 -13.75 5.39
C GLU A 66 -14.25 -12.58 6.24
N THR A 67 -14.49 -11.41 5.63
CA THR A 67 -15.07 -10.27 6.34
C THR A 67 -16.55 -10.44 6.66
N GLY A 68 -17.25 -11.36 5.98
CA GLY A 68 -18.70 -11.48 6.04
C GLY A 68 -19.47 -10.30 5.41
N GLY A 69 -18.78 -9.40 4.70
CA GLY A 69 -19.36 -8.21 4.09
C GLY A 69 -20.38 -8.49 2.98
N SER A 70 -21.42 -7.68 2.90
CA SER A 70 -22.41 -7.72 1.82
C SER A 70 -21.96 -6.92 0.59
N GLU A 71 -22.59 -7.17 -0.57
CA GLU A 71 -22.33 -6.38 -1.78
C GLU A 71 -22.61 -4.88 -1.58
N ASP A 72 -23.65 -4.54 -0.79
CA ASP A 72 -23.98 -3.14 -0.49
C ASP A 72 -22.90 -2.48 0.39
N GLN A 73 -22.40 -3.19 1.39
CA GLN A 73 -21.28 -2.71 2.22
C GLN A 73 -20.03 -2.49 1.39
N ILE A 74 -19.72 -3.41 0.47
CA ILE A 74 -18.59 -3.27 -0.45
C ILE A 74 -18.76 -2.07 -1.38
N ARG A 75 -19.99 -1.80 -1.84
CA ARG A 75 -20.27 -0.61 -2.66
C ARG A 75 -20.02 0.68 -1.87
N VAL A 76 -20.45 0.74 -0.60
CA VAL A 76 -20.17 1.87 0.29
C VAL A 76 -18.67 2.06 0.49
N VAL A 77 -17.94 1.00 0.81
CA VAL A 77 -16.47 1.02 0.93
C VAL A 77 -15.80 1.49 -0.36
N GLY A 78 -16.30 1.03 -1.51
CA GLY A 78 -15.78 1.41 -2.81
C GLY A 78 -16.01 2.88 -3.18
N VAL A 79 -17.13 3.48 -2.76
CA VAL A 79 -17.37 4.92 -2.92
C VAL A 79 -16.45 5.71 -2.00
N TRP A 80 -16.40 5.36 -0.72
CA TRP A 80 -15.50 5.97 0.27
C TRP A 80 -14.03 5.89 -0.18
N PHE A 81 -13.58 4.75 -0.71
CA PHE A 81 -12.22 4.59 -1.20
C PHE A 81 -11.88 5.61 -2.31
N ASN A 82 -12.79 5.84 -3.27
CA ASN A 82 -12.56 6.84 -4.32
C ASN A 82 -12.48 8.28 -3.81
N GLU A 83 -13.17 8.58 -2.71
CA GLU A 83 -13.20 9.91 -2.12
C GLU A 83 -11.90 10.23 -1.37
N HIS A 84 -11.23 9.20 -0.83
CA HIS A 84 -10.09 9.37 0.08
C HIS A 84 -8.75 8.89 -0.46
N TYR A 85 -8.72 8.01 -1.46
CA TYR A 85 -7.49 7.42 -1.98
C TYR A 85 -7.30 7.74 -3.47
N GLN A 86 -6.07 8.09 -3.84
CA GLN A 86 -5.64 8.29 -5.23
C GLN A 86 -4.78 7.14 -5.75
N THR A 87 -4.42 6.22 -4.86
CA THR A 87 -3.54 5.08 -5.12
C THR A 87 -4.31 3.78 -5.40
N TRP A 88 -3.61 2.80 -5.96
CA TRP A 88 -4.19 1.48 -6.20
C TRP A 88 -4.62 0.83 -4.88
N PRO A 89 -5.83 0.24 -4.83
CA PRO A 89 -6.35 -0.32 -3.59
C PRO A 89 -5.52 -1.51 -3.14
N ALA A 90 -5.24 -1.56 -1.84
CA ALA A 90 -4.60 -2.70 -1.19
C ALA A 90 -5.65 -3.52 -0.42
N LEU A 91 -5.64 -4.84 -0.59
CA LEU A 91 -6.60 -5.73 0.07
C LEU A 91 -6.69 -5.50 1.60
N PRO A 92 -5.59 -5.33 2.36
CA PRO A 92 -5.66 -5.07 3.79
C PRO A 92 -6.48 -3.82 4.14
N THR A 93 -6.34 -2.75 3.36
CA THR A 93 -7.09 -1.50 3.55
C THR A 93 -8.59 -1.73 3.35
N ILE A 94 -8.95 -2.47 2.29
CA ILE A 94 -10.36 -2.74 1.97
C ILE A 94 -10.98 -3.67 3.01
N VAL A 95 -10.27 -4.71 3.43
CA VAL A 95 -10.69 -5.59 4.52
C VAL A 95 -10.91 -4.81 5.81
N GLN A 96 -10.00 -3.89 6.15
CA GLN A 96 -10.14 -3.04 7.34
C GLN A 96 -11.36 -2.12 7.23
N ALA A 97 -11.58 -1.47 6.09
CA ALA A 97 -12.73 -0.60 5.87
C ALA A 97 -14.06 -1.37 6.01
N VAL A 98 -14.15 -2.57 5.44
CA VAL A 98 -15.34 -3.42 5.58
C VAL A 98 -15.59 -3.78 7.05
N LYS A 99 -14.54 -4.13 7.81
CA LYS A 99 -14.66 -4.42 9.24
C LYS A 99 -15.14 -3.20 10.03
N VAL A 100 -14.55 -2.02 9.80
CA VAL A 100 -14.97 -0.78 10.45
C VAL A 100 -16.44 -0.47 10.15
N LEU A 101 -16.85 -0.58 8.89
CA LEU A 101 -18.25 -0.38 8.49
C LEU A 101 -19.19 -1.40 9.16
N HIS A 102 -18.76 -2.65 9.26
CA HIS A 102 -19.55 -3.71 9.90
C HIS A 102 -19.70 -3.48 11.41
N GLU A 103 -18.63 -3.10 12.10
CA GLU A 103 -18.59 -2.92 13.55
C GLU A 103 -19.27 -1.63 14.01
N THR A 104 -19.11 -0.54 13.25
CA THR A 104 -19.55 0.80 13.68
C THR A 104 -20.77 1.31 12.92
N GLY A 105 -21.12 0.67 11.79
CA GLY A 105 -22.22 1.09 10.92
C GLY A 105 -21.88 2.25 9.97
N THR A 106 -20.72 2.88 10.10
CA THR A 106 -20.29 4.03 9.28
C THR A 106 -18.80 3.97 8.97
N LEU A 107 -18.37 4.59 7.87
CA LEU A 107 -16.94 4.82 7.59
C LEU A 107 -16.50 6.18 8.12
N PRO A 108 -15.23 6.34 8.51
CA PRO A 108 -14.69 7.63 8.92
C PRO A 108 -14.71 8.63 7.76
N ALA A 109 -14.75 9.92 8.11
CA ALA A 109 -14.68 11.03 7.15
C ALA A 109 -13.26 11.27 6.61
N GLU A 110 -12.28 10.49 7.07
CA GLU A 110 -10.88 10.55 6.68
C GLU A 110 -10.43 9.16 6.22
N ARG A 111 -9.26 9.11 5.58
CA ARG A 111 -8.60 7.88 5.16
C ARG A 111 -8.29 6.98 6.37
N LEU A 112 -8.29 5.66 6.16
CA LEU A 112 -7.80 4.72 7.17
C LEU A 112 -6.29 4.54 7.02
N GLU A 113 -5.56 4.81 8.10
CA GLU A 113 -4.13 4.56 8.17
C GLU A 113 -3.84 3.09 8.47
N ASN A 114 -2.84 2.54 7.78
CA ASN A 114 -2.34 1.22 8.11
C ASN A 114 -1.31 1.27 9.25
N LYS A 115 -0.99 0.10 9.82
CA LYS A 115 -0.01 0.00 10.92
C LYS A 115 1.37 0.55 10.55
N SER A 116 1.79 0.42 9.30
CA SER A 116 3.08 0.90 8.83
C SER A 116 3.11 2.43 8.78
N GLU A 117 2.02 3.07 8.37
CA GLU A 117 1.89 4.54 8.36
C GLU A 117 1.89 5.10 9.79
N LEU A 118 1.14 4.49 10.71
CA LEU A 118 1.16 4.89 12.13
C LEU A 118 2.53 4.67 12.77
N ALA A 119 3.24 3.61 12.41
CA ALA A 119 4.62 3.37 12.86
C ALA A 119 5.59 4.41 12.28
N ALA A 120 5.44 4.76 11.00
CA ALA A 120 6.23 5.81 10.36
C ALA A 120 6.03 7.15 11.07
N MET A 121 4.80 7.51 11.41
CA MET A 121 4.51 8.70 12.21
C MET A 121 5.23 8.69 13.55
N ALA A 122 5.17 7.58 14.29
CA ALA A 122 5.85 7.45 15.58
C ALA A 122 7.38 7.60 15.44
N PHE A 123 7.97 7.06 14.37
CA PHE A 123 9.40 7.22 14.10
C PHE A 123 9.77 8.66 13.76
N LEU A 124 8.96 9.35 12.96
CA LEU A 124 9.20 10.75 12.59
C LEU A 124 9.05 11.68 13.80
N GLN A 125 8.06 11.44 14.66
CA GLN A 125 7.91 12.18 15.93
C GLN A 125 9.09 11.94 16.88
N ALA A 126 9.59 10.71 16.95
CA ALA A 126 10.78 10.40 17.74
C ALA A 126 12.03 11.09 17.17
N ALA A 127 12.16 11.18 15.85
CA ALA A 127 13.25 11.88 15.19
C ALA A 127 13.20 13.39 15.44
N ASP A 128 12.01 14.01 15.40
CA ASP A 128 11.80 15.40 15.77
C ASP A 128 12.21 15.67 17.23
N ALA A 129 11.79 14.80 18.15
CA ALA A 129 12.17 14.88 19.56
C ALA A 129 13.69 14.74 19.78
N LEU A 130 14.41 14.11 18.86
CA LEU A 130 15.88 13.99 18.85
C LEU A 130 16.57 15.15 18.12
N GLY A 131 15.81 16.09 17.55
CA GLY A 131 16.34 17.22 16.79
C GLY A 131 16.90 16.84 15.42
N LEU A 132 16.53 15.68 14.88
CA LEU A 132 16.95 15.25 13.54
C LEU A 132 16.11 15.95 12.48
N SER A 133 16.77 16.53 11.48
CA SER A 133 16.07 17.04 10.29
C SER A 133 15.36 15.90 9.52
N PRO A 134 14.34 16.19 8.70
CA PRO A 134 13.68 15.17 7.88
C PRO A 134 14.65 14.39 6.98
N PHE A 135 15.70 15.03 6.46
CA PHE A 135 16.72 14.35 5.64
C PHE A 135 17.58 13.39 6.46
N GLU A 136 18.06 13.81 7.64
CA GLU A 136 18.82 12.94 8.54
C GLU A 136 17.98 11.77 9.03
N CYS A 137 16.70 12.02 9.33
CA CYS A 137 15.74 10.99 9.67
C CYS A 137 15.53 9.99 8.52
N SER A 138 15.35 10.48 7.29
CA SER A 138 15.20 9.66 6.09
C SER A 138 16.39 8.72 5.90
N ASP A 139 17.61 9.25 5.93
CA ASP A 139 18.83 8.44 5.79
C ASP A 139 18.93 7.37 6.89
N ALA A 140 18.65 7.75 8.14
CA ALA A 140 18.67 6.83 9.28
C ALA A 140 17.61 5.73 9.15
N LEU A 141 16.39 6.05 8.73
CA LEU A 141 15.30 5.09 8.56
C LEU A 141 15.55 4.14 7.40
N ILE A 142 16.09 4.63 6.27
CA ILE A 142 16.47 3.78 5.13
C ILE A 142 17.55 2.78 5.56
N LEU A 143 18.57 3.24 6.27
CA LEU A 143 19.64 2.36 6.76
C LEU A 143 19.11 1.34 7.79
N ALA A 144 18.32 1.78 8.77
CA ALA A 144 17.74 0.92 9.80
C ALA A 144 16.81 -0.14 9.19
N GLY A 145 15.92 0.25 8.27
CA GLY A 145 15.04 -0.66 7.56
C GLY A 145 15.81 -1.69 6.73
N THR A 146 16.83 -1.26 6.00
CA THR A 146 17.71 -2.14 5.23
C THR A 146 18.39 -3.16 6.15
N LEU A 147 18.99 -2.72 7.27
CA LEU A 147 19.64 -3.61 8.23
C LEU A 147 18.67 -4.64 8.82
N ALA A 148 17.49 -4.21 9.25
CA ALA A 148 16.45 -5.08 9.80
C ALA A 148 16.01 -6.13 8.77
N HIS A 149 15.80 -5.71 7.52
CA HIS A 149 15.37 -6.58 6.44
C HIS A 149 16.43 -7.63 6.10
N TYR A 150 17.69 -7.23 5.93
CA TYR A 150 18.80 -8.16 5.71
C TYR A 150 19.00 -9.13 6.89
N ALA A 151 18.85 -8.66 8.13
CA ALA A 151 18.97 -9.51 9.31
C ALA A 151 17.86 -10.58 9.37
N GLY A 152 16.60 -10.20 9.12
CA GLY A 152 15.48 -11.13 9.04
C GLY A 152 15.70 -12.17 7.94
N TYR A 153 16.08 -11.72 6.74
CA TYR A 153 16.35 -12.61 5.62
C TYR A 153 17.48 -13.60 5.88
N ARG A 154 18.61 -13.16 6.45
CA ARG A 154 19.71 -14.07 6.81
C ARG A 154 19.30 -15.13 7.82
N ARG A 155 18.37 -14.81 8.72
CA ARG A 155 17.85 -15.73 9.72
C ARG A 155 16.88 -16.75 9.14
N GLU A 156 15.97 -16.32 8.26
CA GLU A 156 14.83 -17.12 7.81
C GLU A 156 15.07 -17.78 6.44
N HIS A 157 15.86 -17.15 5.57
CA HIS A 157 16.16 -17.62 4.22
C HIS A 157 17.66 -17.50 3.89
N PRO A 158 18.55 -18.23 4.58
CA PRO A 158 20.01 -18.07 4.48
C PRO A 158 20.61 -18.36 3.09
N ARG A 159 19.81 -18.92 2.16
CA ARG A 159 20.24 -19.25 0.78
C ARG A 159 19.74 -18.24 -0.26
N MET A 160 18.95 -17.25 0.14
CA MET A 160 18.42 -16.26 -0.79
C MET A 160 19.56 -15.36 -1.32
N SER A 161 19.50 -15.03 -2.61
CA SER A 161 20.52 -14.19 -3.24
C SER A 161 20.40 -12.74 -2.77
N GLN A 162 21.52 -12.01 -2.73
CA GLN A 162 21.51 -10.57 -2.45
C GLN A 162 20.63 -9.81 -3.46
N ALA A 163 20.61 -10.23 -4.73
CA ALA A 163 19.80 -9.59 -5.76
C ALA A 163 18.29 -9.72 -5.48
N SER A 164 17.85 -10.86 -4.93
CA SER A 164 16.46 -11.07 -4.51
C SER A 164 16.08 -10.14 -3.37
N VAL A 165 16.94 -10.01 -2.35
CA VAL A 165 16.69 -9.09 -1.22
C VAL A 165 16.66 -7.63 -1.68
N GLN A 166 17.53 -7.25 -2.62
CA GLN A 166 17.53 -5.90 -3.20
C GLN A 166 16.25 -5.61 -3.99
N HIS A 167 15.75 -6.59 -4.73
CA HIS A 167 14.48 -6.46 -5.45
C HIS A 167 13.30 -6.20 -4.51
N ASP A 168 13.23 -6.91 -3.38
CA ASP A 168 12.18 -6.71 -2.38
C ASP A 168 12.24 -5.31 -1.75
N ILE A 169 13.44 -4.84 -1.37
CA ILE A 169 13.63 -3.49 -0.83
C ILE A 169 13.18 -2.43 -1.84
N ALA A 170 13.52 -2.60 -3.11
CA ALA A 170 13.09 -1.69 -4.17
C ALA A 170 11.56 -1.65 -4.29
N GLY A 171 10.89 -2.80 -4.20
CA GLY A 171 9.42 -2.86 -4.17
C GLY A 171 8.79 -2.09 -3.01
N TYR A 172 9.39 -2.14 -1.81
CA TYR A 172 8.92 -1.34 -0.68
C TYR A 172 9.14 0.17 -0.89
N ALA A 173 10.26 0.56 -1.49
CA ALA A 173 10.52 1.96 -1.81
C ALA A 173 9.53 2.50 -2.86
N GLU A 174 9.23 1.71 -3.90
CA GLU A 174 8.22 2.05 -4.90
C GLU A 174 6.82 2.17 -4.28
N TRP A 175 6.44 1.24 -3.40
CA TRP A 175 5.18 1.33 -2.66
C TRP A 175 5.12 2.60 -1.81
N GLY A 176 6.16 2.90 -1.04
CA GLY A 176 6.23 4.10 -0.21
C GLY A 176 6.09 5.37 -1.03
N ASN A 177 6.77 5.45 -2.17
CA ASN A 177 6.68 6.57 -3.10
C ASN A 177 5.26 6.74 -3.67
N SER A 178 4.56 5.63 -3.92
CA SER A 178 3.20 5.70 -4.47
C SER A 178 2.19 6.35 -3.52
N VAL A 179 2.34 6.16 -2.21
CA VAL A 179 1.41 6.67 -1.19
C VAL A 179 1.84 8.01 -0.58
N ALA A 180 3.13 8.38 -0.71
CA ALA A 180 3.68 9.56 -0.05
C ALA A 180 2.97 10.87 -0.43
N ASN A 181 2.67 11.08 -1.71
CA ASN A 181 2.02 12.32 -2.16
C ASN A 181 0.61 12.47 -1.57
N GLU A 182 -0.16 11.39 -1.56
CA GLU A 182 -1.52 11.37 -0.97
C GLU A 182 -1.48 11.76 0.51
N ILE A 183 -0.55 11.17 1.27
CA ILE A 183 -0.38 11.45 2.70
C ILE A 183 0.13 12.89 2.91
N LEU A 184 1.06 13.38 2.09
CA LEU A 184 1.58 14.74 2.20
C LEU A 184 0.50 15.80 1.93
N ASP A 185 -0.37 15.56 0.95
CA ASP A 185 -1.52 16.44 0.67
C ASP A 185 -2.48 16.50 1.88
N GLU A 186 -2.80 15.35 2.49
CA GLU A 186 -3.62 15.29 3.71
C GLU A 186 -2.99 16.09 4.87
N ILE A 187 -1.69 15.88 5.12
CA ILE A 187 -0.95 16.58 6.17
C ILE A 187 -0.92 18.09 5.89
N GLN A 188 -0.68 18.50 4.64
CA GLN A 188 -0.64 19.90 4.25
C GLN A 188 -2.00 20.59 4.47
N ASP A 189 -3.10 19.87 4.24
CA ASP A 189 -4.47 20.32 4.52
C ASP A 189 -4.86 20.27 6.01
N GLY A 190 -4.01 19.68 6.87
CA GLY A 190 -4.30 19.50 8.30
C GLY A 190 -5.31 18.38 8.60
N LYS A 191 -5.43 17.39 7.72
CA LYS A 191 -6.36 16.26 7.79
C LYS A 191 -5.64 14.94 8.06
N GLY A 192 -6.41 13.94 8.46
CA GLY A 192 -5.92 12.57 8.68
C GLY A 192 -5.17 12.42 10.00
N ALA A 193 -4.79 11.18 10.34
CA ALA A 193 -4.12 10.90 11.61
C ALA A 193 -2.67 11.43 11.64
N LEU A 194 -2.06 11.69 10.48
CA LEU A 194 -0.67 12.14 10.38
C LEU A 194 -0.52 13.67 10.38
N ARG A 195 -1.61 14.45 10.50
CA ARG A 195 -1.62 15.92 10.44
C ARG A 195 -0.63 16.60 11.40
N ASP A 196 -0.34 15.99 12.55
CA ASP A 196 0.56 16.54 13.56
C ASP A 196 2.02 16.59 13.09
N LEU A 197 2.37 15.87 12.01
CA LEU A 197 3.69 15.92 11.38
C LEU A 197 3.91 17.18 10.53
N LYS A 198 2.89 18.01 10.31
CA LYS A 198 2.95 19.14 9.38
C LYS A 198 4.12 20.08 9.68
N ASP A 199 4.28 20.47 10.94
CA ASP A 199 5.36 21.37 11.35
C ASP A 199 6.74 20.71 11.23
N TYR A 200 6.84 19.39 11.39
CA TYR A 200 8.10 18.70 11.23
C TYR A 200 8.52 18.57 9.76
N LEU A 201 7.56 18.25 8.88
CA LEU A 201 7.83 17.93 7.48
C LEU A 201 7.93 19.18 6.58
N PHE A 202 7.21 20.25 6.90
CA PHE A 202 7.08 21.42 6.02
C PHE A 202 7.67 22.72 6.57
N LYS A 203 8.20 22.72 7.80
CA LYS A 203 8.82 23.93 8.34
C LYS A 203 10.11 24.23 7.58
N ALA A 204 10.19 25.46 7.08
CA ALA A 204 11.41 25.96 6.46
C ALA A 204 12.57 25.80 7.43
N ALA A 205 13.72 25.33 6.92
CA ALA A 205 14.93 25.30 7.72
C ALA A 205 15.19 26.71 8.28
N PRO A 206 15.63 26.86 9.55
CA PRO A 206 15.98 28.16 10.09
C PRO A 206 17.11 28.76 9.22
N GLY A 207 16.77 29.71 8.34
CA GLY A 207 17.69 30.27 7.36
C GLY A 207 17.03 30.89 6.11
N ASP A 208 15.79 30.53 5.77
CA ASP A 208 15.09 31.00 4.56
C ASP A 208 14.37 32.36 4.71
N GLU A 209 14.72 33.17 5.70
CA GLU A 209 14.26 34.58 5.82
C GLU A 209 15.18 35.57 5.10
N SER A 210 15.60 35.26 3.86
CA SER A 210 16.30 36.23 3.02
C SER A 210 15.72 36.26 1.61
N GLY A 211 14.66 37.04 1.42
CA GLY A 211 14.09 37.29 0.10
C GLY A 211 12.76 38.02 0.11
N SER A 212 12.68 39.19 0.73
CA SER A 212 11.70 40.24 0.39
C SER A 212 12.44 41.48 -0.08
#